data_AF-A0A9X6U4L7-F1
#
_entry.id   AF-A0A9X6U4L7-F1
#
_cell.length_a   1.000
_cell.length_b   1.000
_cell.length_c   1.000
_cell.angle_alpha   90.00
_cell.angle_beta   90.00
_cell.angle_gamma   90.00
#
_symmetry.space_group_name_H-M   'P 1'
#
loop_
_entity.id
_entity.type
_entity.pdbx_description
1 polymer ?
#
loop_
_entity_poly.entity_id
_entity_poly.type
_entity_poly.pdbx_seq_one_letter_code
_entity_poly.pdbx_strand_id
1 'polypeptide(L)'
;MKLYLLKFDDNWADEMDLDGHMVLTEEQHEKFQERVKRAAPFTFYVGTNEEIEYDETDELEGAYEIEEITEEDRKVLQKLSLTSTGFAAQFFDNVCRYGDENYDRESDW
;
A
#
# COMPACT_ATOMS: atom_id res chain seq x y z
N MET A 1 5.56 -17.05 12.70
CA MET A 1 5.38 -16.31 11.44
C MET A 1 4.27 -15.33 11.69
N LYS A 2 4.58 -14.03 11.60
CA LYS A 2 3.57 -13.00 11.75
C LYS A 2 2.85 -12.77 10.43
N LEU A 3 1.63 -12.28 10.53
CA LEU A 3 0.77 -11.94 9.40
C LEU A 3 0.17 -10.57 9.65
N TYR A 4 -0.04 -9.85 8.57
CA TYR A 4 -0.53 -8.48 8.64
C TYR A 4 -1.68 -8.29 7.66
N LEU A 5 -2.60 -7.40 8.01
CA LEU A 5 -3.63 -6.91 7.11
C LEU A 5 -3.32 -5.46 6.78
N LEU A 6 -2.91 -5.21 5.53
CA LEU A 6 -2.82 -3.88 4.95
C LEU A 6 -4.21 -3.47 4.48
N LYS A 7 -4.69 -2.32 4.93
CA LYS A 7 -5.89 -1.65 4.41
C LYS A 7 -5.44 -0.38 3.71
N PHE A 8 -5.92 -0.19 2.49
CA PHE A 8 -5.75 1.05 1.74
C PHE A 8 -7.11 1.73 1.69
N ASP A 9 -7.14 3.03 1.97
CA ASP A 9 -8.34 3.86 1.96
C ASP A 9 -7.92 5.28 1.58
N ASP A 10 -8.34 5.72 0.40
CA ASP A 10 -8.08 7.05 -0.10
C ASP A 10 -9.18 7.46 -1.09
N ASN A 11 -9.16 8.71 -1.54
CA ASN A 11 -10.08 9.21 -2.53
C ASN A 11 -9.32 9.84 -3.71
N TRP A 12 -9.67 9.41 -4.92
CA TRP A 12 -9.16 10.05 -6.13
C TRP A 12 -10.00 11.28 -6.49
N ALA A 13 -9.46 12.46 -6.19
CA ALA A 13 -9.93 13.76 -6.65
C ALA A 13 -11.43 14.08 -6.38
N ASP A 14 -11.98 13.59 -5.28
CA ASP A 14 -13.41 13.62 -4.93
C ASP A 14 -14.33 12.86 -5.93
N GLU A 15 -13.76 12.11 -6.87
CA GLU A 15 -14.50 11.39 -7.91
C GLU A 15 -14.75 9.92 -7.56
N MET A 16 -13.79 9.27 -6.89
CA MET A 16 -13.86 7.83 -6.60
C MET A 16 -13.18 7.48 -5.28
N ASP A 17 -13.93 6.85 -4.38
CA ASP A 17 -13.39 6.20 -3.20
C ASP A 17 -12.57 4.97 -3.64
N LEU A 18 -11.34 4.89 -3.15
CA LEU A 18 -10.42 3.79 -3.39
C LEU A 18 -10.16 3.07 -2.09
N ASP A 19 -10.80 1.91 -1.94
CA ASP A 19 -10.60 1.06 -0.78
C ASP A 19 -10.04 -0.31 -1.18
N GLY A 20 -9.51 -1.02 -0.20
CA GLY A 20 -9.19 -2.42 -0.31
C GLY A 20 -8.35 -2.92 0.84
N HIS A 21 -8.12 -4.22 0.86
CA HIS A 21 -7.19 -4.82 1.83
C HIS A 21 -6.40 -5.96 1.23
N MET A 22 -5.26 -6.27 1.84
CA MET A 22 -4.41 -7.39 1.46
C MET A 22 -3.75 -8.01 2.70
N VAL A 23 -3.76 -9.34 2.77
CA VAL A 23 -2.99 -10.09 3.75
C VAL A 23 -1.53 -10.14 3.31
N LEU A 24 -0.63 -9.71 4.18
CA LEU A 24 0.81 -9.72 3.98
C LEU A 24 1.48 -10.78 4.86
N THR A 25 2.52 -11.40 4.33
CA THR A 25 3.51 -12.11 5.14
C THR A 25 4.40 -11.11 5.89
N GLU A 26 5.10 -11.58 6.92
CA GLU A 26 6.13 -10.81 7.64
C GLU A 26 7.16 -10.19 6.69
N GLU A 27 7.66 -10.95 5.71
CA GLU A 27 8.61 -10.45 4.69
C GLU A 27 8.01 -9.36 3.80
N GLN A 28 6.75 -9.52 3.36
CA GLN A 28 6.08 -8.50 2.55
C GLN A 28 5.84 -7.22 3.35
N HIS A 29 5.47 -7.35 4.62
CA HIS A 29 5.29 -6.21 5.52
C HIS A 29 6.59 -5.45 5.74
N GLU A 30 7.70 -6.15 6.06
CA GLU A 30 9.02 -5.54 6.22
C GLU A 30 9.46 -4.80 4.96
N LYS A 31 9.31 -5.43 3.79
CA LYS A 31 9.61 -4.81 2.50
C LYS A 31 8.77 -3.55 2.27
N PHE A 32 7.46 -3.61 2.50
CA PHE A 32 6.58 -2.47 2.31
C PHE A 32 6.96 -1.30 3.21
N GLN A 33 7.21 -1.57 4.50
CA GLN A 33 7.61 -0.56 5.47
C GLN A 33 8.97 0.09 5.15
N GLU A 34 9.92 -0.67 4.58
CA GLU A 34 11.18 -0.09 4.09
C GLU A 34 10.93 0.84 2.91
N ARG A 35 10.04 0.45 2.00
CA ARG A 35 9.76 1.17 0.75
C ARG A 35 8.99 2.46 1.00
N VAL A 36 7.97 2.45 1.85
CA VAL A 36 7.19 3.66 2.20
C VAL A 36 8.10 4.78 2.71
N LYS A 37 9.08 4.46 3.57
CA LYS A 37 10.02 5.44 4.12
C LYS A 37 10.92 6.12 3.08
N ARG A 38 10.97 5.57 1.87
CA ARG A 38 11.75 6.09 0.73
C ARG A 38 10.86 6.55 -0.41
N ALA A 39 9.55 6.28 -0.34
CA ALA A 39 8.67 6.41 -1.47
C ALA A 39 8.37 7.86 -1.83
N ALA A 40 8.33 8.77 -0.86
CA ALA A 40 8.02 10.17 -1.08
C ALA A 40 9.15 10.90 -1.85
N PRO A 41 8.81 11.76 -2.82
CA PRO A 41 7.46 11.96 -3.37
C PRO A 41 6.98 10.73 -4.17
N PHE A 42 5.72 10.31 -4.03
CA PHE A 42 5.18 9.08 -4.64
C PHE A 42 3.92 9.35 -5.46
N THR A 43 3.83 8.76 -6.65
CA THR A 43 2.62 8.78 -7.48
C THR A 43 1.99 7.40 -7.53
N PHE A 44 0.76 7.28 -7.04
CA PHE A 44 -0.03 6.06 -7.15
C PHE A 44 -0.91 6.11 -8.40
N TYR A 45 -0.57 5.30 -9.40
CA TYR A 45 -1.37 5.15 -10.61
C TYR A 45 -2.53 4.19 -10.38
N VAL A 46 -3.75 4.72 -10.35
CA VAL A 46 -5.01 4.00 -10.12
C VAL A 46 -5.53 3.42 -11.43
N GLY A 47 -5.33 4.14 -12.54
CA GLY A 47 -5.86 3.79 -13.87
C GLY A 47 -4.90 4.13 -15.01
N THR A 48 -5.46 4.49 -16.17
CA THR A 48 -4.63 4.82 -17.35
C THR A 48 -4.20 6.28 -17.32
N ASN A 49 -5.07 7.16 -16.78
CA ASN A 49 -4.81 8.59 -16.64
C ASN A 49 -5.13 9.12 -15.22
N GLU A 50 -5.46 8.22 -14.30
CA GLU A 50 -5.89 8.53 -12.94
C GLU A 50 -4.75 8.22 -11.96
N GLU A 51 -4.28 9.25 -11.25
CA GLU A 51 -3.19 9.17 -10.29
C GLU A 51 -3.48 9.97 -9.02
N ILE A 52 -2.89 9.52 -7.92
CA ILE A 52 -2.83 10.26 -6.65
C ILE A 52 -1.37 10.58 -6.40
N GLU A 53 -1.07 11.85 -6.18
CA GLU A 53 0.26 12.32 -5.82
C GLU A 53 0.34 12.47 -4.29
N TYR A 54 1.38 11.88 -3.71
CA TYR A 54 1.74 12.03 -2.31
C TYR A 54 3.09 12.74 -2.27
N ASP A 55 3.08 14.02 -1.90
CA ASP A 55 4.29 14.83 -1.90
C ASP A 55 5.15 14.54 -0.68
N GLU A 56 4.50 14.23 0.44
CA GLU A 56 5.15 13.95 1.72
C GLU A 56 4.90 12.51 2.19
N THR A 57 5.80 11.98 3.02
CA THR A 57 5.68 10.59 3.52
C THR A 57 4.47 10.42 4.43
N ASP A 58 4.09 11.45 5.18
CA ASP A 58 2.93 11.43 6.08
C ASP A 58 1.60 11.40 5.34
N GLU A 59 1.51 12.03 4.16
CA GLU A 59 0.35 11.89 3.26
C GLU A 59 0.20 10.43 2.81
N LEU A 60 1.28 9.80 2.36
CA LEU A 60 1.28 8.39 1.96
C LEU A 60 0.95 7.47 3.15
N GLU A 61 1.51 7.74 4.33
CA GLU A 61 1.19 7.00 5.56
C GLU A 61 -0.25 7.19 6.03
N GLY A 62 -0.90 8.29 5.64
CA GLY A 62 -2.32 8.55 5.91
C GLY A 62 -3.27 7.69 5.07
N ALA A 63 -2.84 7.22 3.90
CA ALA A 63 -3.66 6.44 2.96
C ALA A 63 -3.78 4.94 3.31
N TYR A 64 -3.10 4.47 4.36
CA TYR A 64 -3.13 3.06 4.72
C TYR A 64 -3.06 2.79 6.22
N GLU A 65 -3.59 1.64 6.62
CA GLU A 65 -3.45 1.08 7.97
C GLU A 65 -2.86 -0.34 7.87
N ILE A 66 -2.00 -0.73 8.81
CA ILE A 66 -1.53 -2.11 8.95
C ILE A 66 -1.77 -2.61 10.37
N GLU A 67 -2.43 -3.76 10.48
CA GLU A 67 -2.63 -4.46 11.75
C GLU A 67 -2.09 -5.89 11.70
N GLU A 68 -1.55 -6.38 12.82
CA GLU A 68 -1.17 -7.79 12.95
C GLU A 68 -2.44 -8.64 13.07
N ILE A 69 -2.52 -9.72 12.29
CA ILE A 69 -3.65 -10.65 12.31
C ILE A 69 -3.21 -12.06 12.70
N THR A 70 -4.15 -12.85 13.19
CA THR A 70 -3.88 -14.25 13.53
C THR A 70 -3.97 -15.16 12.29
N GLU A 71 -3.42 -16.35 12.40
CA GLU A 71 -3.60 -17.40 11.39
C GLU A 71 -5.08 -17.85 11.28
N GLU A 72 -5.88 -17.68 12.33
CA GLU A 72 -7.32 -17.96 12.29
C GLU A 72 -8.05 -16.91 11.45
N ASP A 73 -7.72 -15.63 11.61
CA ASP A 73 -8.26 -14.54 10.78
C ASP A 73 -7.93 -14.77 9.30
N ARG A 74 -6.66 -15.09 9.00
CA ARG A 74 -6.23 -15.44 7.63
C ARG A 74 -7.05 -16.60 7.05
N LYS A 75 -7.34 -17.64 7.84
CA LYS A 75 -8.15 -18.79 7.37
C LYS A 75 -9.60 -18.39 7.08
N VAL A 76 -10.18 -17.47 7.86
CA VAL A 76 -11.52 -16.92 7.59
C VAL A 76 -11.50 -16.15 6.27
N LEU A 77 -10.55 -15.23 6.10
CA LEU A 77 -10.38 -14.45 4.87
C LEU A 77 -10.17 -15.36 3.65
N GLN A 78 -9.35 -16.41 3.78
CA GLN A 78 -9.10 -17.37 2.71
C GLN A 78 -10.35 -18.15 2.30
N LYS A 79 -11.17 -18.59 3.27
CA LYS A 79 -12.43 -19.30 3.00
C LYS A 79 -13.44 -18.45 2.26
N LEU A 80 -13.39 -17.13 2.47
CA LEU A 80 -14.26 -16.16 1.80
C LEU A 80 -13.65 -15.62 0.50
N SER A 81 -12.43 -16.04 0.13
CA SER A 81 -11.68 -15.47 -0.99
C SER A 81 -11.46 -13.95 -0.85
N LEU A 82 -11.28 -13.49 0.40
CA LEU A 82 -11.06 -12.09 0.78
C LEU A 82 -9.63 -11.87 1.31
N THR A 83 -8.64 -12.63 0.87
CA THR A 83 -7.24 -12.36 1.28
C THR A 83 -6.66 -11.14 0.60
N SER A 84 -7.28 -10.69 -0.50
CA SER A 84 -6.96 -9.44 -1.18
C SER A 84 -8.21 -8.93 -1.88
N THR A 85 -8.49 -7.64 -1.77
CA THR A 85 -9.62 -6.96 -2.42
C THR A 85 -9.24 -5.52 -2.80
N GLY A 86 -10.02 -4.92 -3.70
CA GLY A 86 -9.92 -3.51 -4.04
C GLY A 86 -8.54 -3.11 -4.53
N PHE A 87 -8.09 -1.92 -4.14
CA PHE A 87 -6.85 -1.30 -4.61
C PHE A 87 -5.60 -1.64 -3.78
N ALA A 88 -5.74 -2.29 -2.62
CA ALA A 88 -4.62 -2.53 -1.71
C ALA A 88 -3.46 -3.34 -2.33
N ALA A 89 -3.76 -4.33 -3.19
CA ALA A 89 -2.71 -5.08 -3.88
C ALA A 89 -1.96 -4.22 -4.91
N GLN A 90 -2.70 -3.41 -5.67
CA GLN A 90 -2.10 -2.48 -6.63
C GLN A 90 -1.26 -1.41 -5.91
N PHE A 91 -1.77 -0.88 -4.81
CA PHE A 91 -1.05 0.07 -3.95
C PHE A 91 0.25 -0.53 -3.41
N PHE A 92 0.19 -1.72 -2.81
CA PHE A 92 1.36 -2.47 -2.34
C PHE A 92 2.40 -2.66 -3.45
N ASP A 93 1.97 -3.11 -4.62
CA ASP A 93 2.87 -3.36 -5.75
C ASP A 93 3.52 -2.08 -6.27
N ASN A 94 2.78 -0.97 -6.35
CA ASN A 94 3.33 0.31 -6.78
C ASN A 94 4.36 0.85 -5.78
N VAL A 95 4.05 0.86 -4.48
CA VAL A 95 5.01 1.26 -3.44
C VAL A 95 6.26 0.39 -3.47
N CYS A 96 6.10 -0.93 -3.54
CA CYS A 96 7.23 -1.86 -3.56
C CYS A 96 8.08 -1.78 -4.83
N ARG A 97 7.50 -1.33 -5.95
CA ARG A 97 8.18 -1.23 -7.24
C ARG A 97 8.86 0.12 -7.44
N TYR A 98 8.16 1.20 -7.13
CA TYR A 98 8.57 2.57 -7.46
C TYR A 98 9.07 3.36 -6.26
N GLY A 99 8.86 2.89 -5.04
CA GLY A 99 9.25 3.61 -3.83
C GLY A 99 10.75 3.85 -3.63
N ASP A 100 11.64 3.22 -4.41
CA ASP A 100 13.07 3.59 -4.43
C ASP A 100 13.41 4.60 -5.54
N GLU A 101 12.65 4.63 -6.64
CA GLU A 101 12.99 5.42 -7.83
C GLU A 101 12.94 6.94 -7.56
N ASN A 102 12.17 7.35 -6.53
CA ASN A 102 12.02 8.75 -6.15
C ASN A 102 13.06 9.21 -5.12
N TYR A 103 13.49 8.33 -4.21
CA TYR A 103 14.56 8.62 -3.24
C TYR A 103 15.90 8.96 -3.92
N ASP A 104 16.26 8.21 -4.97
CA ASP A 104 17.50 8.42 -5.71
C ASP A 104 17.49 9.74 -6.51
N ARG A 105 16.30 10.30 -6.82
CA ARG A 105 16.17 11.58 -7.54
C ARG A 105 16.37 12.80 -6.66
N GLU A 106 16.01 12.73 -5.39
CA GLU A 106 16.24 13.84 -4.44
C GLU A 106 17.68 13.90 -3.94
N SER A 107 18.39 12.77 -3.91
CA SER A 107 19.76 12.68 -3.37
C SER A 107 20.86 13.09 -4.36
N ASP A 108 20.48 13.46 -5.59
CA ASP A 108 21.37 13.95 -6.66
C ASP A 108 21.51 15.49 -6.71
N TRP A 109 20.99 16.23 -5.72
CA TRP A 109 21.08 17.70 -5.61
C TRP A 109 22.01 18.21 -4.49
#